data_AF-A0A5J4U0G8-F1
#
_entry.id   AF-A0A5J4U0G8-F1
#
_cell.length_a   1.000
_cell.length_b   1.000
_cell.length_c   1.000
_cell.angle_alpha   90.00
_cell.angle_beta   90.00
_cell.angle_gamma   90.00
#
_symmetry.space_group_name_H-M   'P 1'
#
loop_
_entity.id
_entity.type
_entity.pdbx_description
1 polymer ?
#
loop_
_entity_poly.entity_id
_entity_poly.type
_entity_poly.pdbx_seq_one_letter_code
_entity_poly.pdbx_strand_id
1 'polypeptide(L)'
;MNKFIEQMWELSNEVNEANLACEPIVKFDNENEQQKHQQKIHQVAIFGFNSKNNSYLGSTTQQKQVTIRHTDYPFELVFKDVLTFIPPTTLDNFVHKYGNGTKLTKGKFPHGSFNTNNVNQFLSSSEPFDHKDFYNQISRKNISDNEYQEYVDDFISLDVNGNSKFEDRWAYLEFYNIRDVECMFVPINNLIDLCWQQGIDMLSQISQSQIANSIKYNYAWEEFDINGDYNIETGNKEYKFYSEKWNKKVESYIQQDNKAGRDTTNNVTADDIDYFNQMIPNKCCYCQAKFTNVNKPTLERIDNNIAHTKDNCKLACQLCNSTRSNKVADVAKLMIQMFKYAIVKNLPMTIDDEEVYWFLRKSIHGGLSQVFHQYNIKGLTHINKLKYNPEENNVTAYDLDYIITHILDLDFNSLYPSAFCGIYNKNNPYTGGKMYMAGRVTKHIKIREANDQDYRDTKRKEMMNIINSEDRFSEEKGQLFIASVNGHIDKSHINDHINFPPIWRKRT
;
A
#
# COMPACT_ATOMS: atom_id res chain seq x y z
N MET A 1 -15.84 -16.47 -10.10
CA MET A 1 -14.78 -15.59 -9.52
C MET A 1 -15.34 -14.17 -9.61
N ASN A 2 -14.73 -13.10 -9.08
CA ASN A 2 -15.28 -11.75 -9.27
C ASN A 2 -15.16 -11.35 -10.76
N LYS A 3 -16.21 -10.78 -11.37
CA LYS A 3 -16.24 -10.33 -12.77
C LYS A 3 -15.07 -9.40 -13.11
N PHE A 4 -14.61 -8.59 -12.16
CA PHE A 4 -13.42 -7.74 -12.32
C PHE A 4 -12.14 -8.58 -12.53
N ILE A 5 -11.95 -9.61 -11.71
CA ILE A 5 -10.77 -10.49 -11.76
C ILE A 5 -10.77 -11.31 -13.06
N GLU A 6 -11.94 -11.81 -13.47
CA GLU A 6 -12.09 -12.57 -14.72
C GLU A 6 -11.68 -11.70 -15.93
N GLN A 7 -12.13 -10.45 -16.00
CA GLN A 7 -11.72 -9.52 -17.07
C GLN A 7 -10.22 -9.20 -17.06
N MET A 8 -9.62 -9.04 -15.88
CA MET A 8 -8.18 -8.82 -15.75
C MET A 8 -7.38 -10.04 -16.25
N TRP A 9 -7.86 -11.24 -15.95
CA TRP A 9 -7.25 -12.49 -16.39
C TRP A 9 -7.33 -12.68 -17.90
N GLU A 10 -8.52 -12.46 -18.50
CA GLU A 10 -8.73 -12.50 -19.94
C GLU A 10 -7.79 -11.55 -20.68
N LEU A 11 -7.74 -10.29 -20.24
CA LEU A 11 -6.84 -9.29 -20.82
C LEU A 11 -5.37 -9.68 -20.66
N SER A 12 -4.98 -10.24 -19.51
CA SER A 12 -3.59 -10.68 -19.29
C SER A 12 -3.18 -11.78 -20.27
N ASN A 13 -4.10 -12.67 -20.65
CA ASN A 13 -3.81 -13.73 -21.63
C ASN A 13 -3.65 -13.14 -23.04
N GLU A 14 -4.50 -12.19 -23.44
CA GLU A 14 -4.39 -11.49 -24.72
C GLU A 14 -3.09 -10.67 -24.82
N VAL A 15 -2.70 -10.00 -23.73
CA VAL A 15 -1.46 -9.23 -23.64
C VAL A 15 -0.22 -10.13 -23.66
N ASN A 16 -0.29 -11.33 -23.06
CA ASN A 16 0.80 -12.31 -23.11
C ASN A 16 1.02 -12.87 -24.52
N GLU A 17 -0.04 -13.07 -25.31
CA GLU A 17 0.10 -13.46 -26.73
C GLU A 17 0.67 -12.32 -27.60
N ALA A 18 0.40 -11.06 -27.22
CA ALA A 18 0.90 -9.87 -27.92
C ALA A 18 2.31 -9.40 -27.48
N ASN A 19 2.85 -9.87 -26.34
CA ASN A 19 4.12 -9.39 -25.77
C ASN A 19 5.17 -10.49 -25.56
N LEU A 20 5.97 -10.74 -26.60
CA LEU A 20 7.41 -11.04 -26.48
C LEU A 20 8.27 -9.77 -26.54
N ALA A 21 7.66 -8.58 -26.57
CA ALA A 21 8.37 -7.34 -26.89
C ALA A 21 7.82 -6.11 -26.15
N CYS A 22 7.70 -6.17 -24.81
CA CYS A 22 7.64 -4.97 -23.99
C CYS A 22 7.83 -5.33 -22.51
N GLU A 23 9.08 -5.56 -22.10
CA GLU A 23 9.43 -5.33 -20.70
C GLU A 23 9.12 -3.86 -20.39
N PRO A 24 8.43 -3.54 -19.27
CA PRO A 24 8.36 -2.17 -18.81
C PRO A 24 9.77 -1.78 -18.33
N ILE A 25 10.58 -1.28 -19.26
CA ILE A 25 11.80 -0.56 -18.91
C ILE A 25 11.37 0.74 -18.26
N VAL A 26 11.10 0.69 -16.96
CA VAL A 26 11.16 1.88 -16.13
C VAL A 26 12.66 2.19 -15.97
N LYS A 27 13.20 2.99 -16.89
CA LYS A 27 14.50 3.64 -16.69
C LYS A 27 14.32 4.65 -15.56
N PHE A 28 14.79 4.29 -14.38
CA PHE A 28 15.01 5.25 -13.31
C PHE A 28 16.39 5.87 -13.54
N ASP A 29 16.46 7.19 -13.74
CA ASP A 29 17.72 7.91 -13.97
C ASP A 29 18.69 7.91 -12.77
N ASN A 30 18.30 7.29 -11.65
CA ASN A 30 19.13 7.15 -10.45
C ASN A 30 18.91 5.79 -9.77
N GLU A 31 19.63 4.76 -10.22
CA GLU A 31 19.71 3.45 -9.55
C GLU A 31 20.13 3.57 -8.06
N ASN A 32 20.83 4.66 -7.70
CA ASN A 32 21.24 4.96 -6.32
C ASN A 32 20.08 5.36 -5.38
N GLU A 33 18.98 5.94 -5.88
CA GLU A 33 17.83 6.27 -5.03
C GLU A 33 16.98 5.05 -4.72
N GLN A 34 16.88 4.11 -5.66
CA GLN A 34 16.22 2.83 -5.41
C GLN A 34 16.96 2.02 -4.34
N GLN A 35 18.31 2.03 -4.34
CA GLN A 35 19.10 1.42 -3.26
C GLN A 35 18.88 2.11 -1.90
N LYS A 36 18.78 3.46 -1.87
CA LYS A 36 18.49 4.20 -0.62
C LYS A 36 17.06 4.01 -0.10
N HIS A 37 16.07 3.80 -0.97
CA HIS A 37 14.68 3.54 -0.58
C HIS A 37 14.40 2.06 -0.29
N GLN A 38 15.02 1.13 -1.01
CA GLN A 38 14.97 -0.31 -0.69
C GLN A 38 15.71 -0.64 0.61
N GLN A 39 16.77 0.10 0.97
CA GLN A 39 17.42 -0.03 2.28
C GLN A 39 16.49 0.23 3.48
N LYS A 40 15.31 0.86 3.29
CA LYS A 40 14.31 1.09 4.35
C LYS A 40 13.11 0.15 4.30
N ILE A 41 13.05 -0.76 3.34
CA ILE A 41 12.10 -1.88 3.36
C ILE A 41 12.81 -3.01 4.09
N HIS A 42 12.17 -3.61 5.09
CA HIS A 42 12.71 -4.75 5.85
C HIS A 42 12.69 -6.06 4.99
N GLN A 43 13.14 -5.98 3.74
CA GLN A 43 13.38 -7.10 2.84
C GLN A 43 14.89 -7.27 2.74
N VAL A 44 15.42 -8.38 3.27
CA VAL A 44 16.81 -8.75 3.01
C VAL A 44 16.85 -9.55 1.73
N ALA A 45 17.58 -9.02 0.75
CA ALA A 45 18.10 -9.75 -0.39
C ALA A 45 19.45 -10.38 0.05
N ILE A 46 19.58 -11.70 -0.02
CA ILE A 46 20.84 -12.38 0.31
C ILE A 46 21.61 -12.65 -0.99
N PHE A 47 22.69 -11.90 -1.21
CA PHE A 47 23.68 -12.13 -2.26
C PHE A 47 24.81 -13.01 -1.72
N GLY A 48 24.93 -14.23 -2.24
CA GLY A 48 26.02 -15.17 -1.92
C GLY A 48 25.91 -15.75 -0.51
N PHE A 49 26.26 -17.04 -0.37
CA PHE A 49 26.27 -17.73 0.94
C PHE A 49 27.29 -17.08 1.90
N ASN A 50 26.82 -16.11 2.68
CA ASN A 50 27.37 -15.69 3.97
C ASN A 50 26.38 -14.75 4.68
N SER A 51 25.33 -15.31 5.31
CA SER A 51 24.39 -14.50 6.10
C SER A 51 24.96 -14.26 7.50
N LYS A 52 25.51 -13.06 7.76
CA LYS A 52 25.58 -12.50 9.12
C LYS A 52 24.32 -11.67 9.38
N ASN A 53 23.18 -12.30 9.61
CA ASN A 53 22.00 -11.63 10.17
C ASN A 53 21.39 -12.55 11.25
N ASN A 54 21.43 -12.10 12.51
CA ASN A 54 20.97 -12.83 13.70
C ASN A 54 19.45 -12.64 13.99
N SER A 55 18.66 -12.18 13.02
CA SER A 55 17.23 -11.90 13.20
C SER A 55 16.37 -13.07 12.73
N TYR A 56 15.38 -13.46 13.53
CA TYR A 56 14.46 -14.55 13.24
C TYR A 56 13.32 -14.06 12.31
N LEU A 57 12.88 -14.90 11.38
CA LEU A 57 11.64 -14.70 10.62
C LEU A 57 10.44 -14.75 11.59
N GLY A 58 9.43 -13.90 11.39
CA GLY A 58 8.11 -14.06 12.05
C GLY A 58 7.77 -13.17 13.24
N SER A 59 8.65 -12.25 13.67
CA SER A 59 8.28 -11.26 14.70
C SER A 59 7.51 -10.08 14.09
N THR A 60 6.58 -9.48 14.84
CA THR A 60 5.82 -8.28 14.43
C THR A 60 6.71 -7.07 14.10
N THR A 61 7.98 -7.11 14.53
CA THR A 61 9.01 -6.09 14.29
C THR A 61 10.17 -6.56 13.38
N GLN A 62 10.14 -7.80 12.86
CA GLN A 62 11.23 -8.41 12.08
C GLN A 62 10.80 -8.91 10.69
N GLN A 63 11.74 -9.50 9.95
CA GLN A 63 11.60 -9.93 8.56
C GLN A 63 10.36 -10.81 8.33
N LYS A 64 9.52 -10.39 7.37
CA LYS A 64 8.28 -11.07 6.97
C LYS A 64 8.50 -12.16 5.92
N GLN A 65 9.56 -12.01 5.12
CA GLN A 65 9.95 -12.97 4.10
C GLN A 65 11.45 -12.89 3.88
N VAL A 66 12.03 -13.99 3.41
CA VAL A 66 13.41 -14.06 2.91
C VAL A 66 13.35 -14.46 1.44
N THR A 67 13.96 -13.67 0.58
CA THR A 67 14.07 -13.97 -0.86
C THR A 67 15.52 -14.32 -1.18
N ILE A 68 15.73 -15.52 -1.71
CA ILE A 68 17.02 -15.98 -2.20
C ILE A 68 16.95 -15.97 -3.72
N ARG A 69 17.82 -15.19 -4.35
CA ARG A 69 17.91 -15.10 -5.81
C ARG A 69 19.19 -15.77 -6.28
N HIS A 70 19.09 -16.61 -7.30
CA HIS A 70 20.28 -17.15 -7.95
C HIS A 70 20.88 -16.07 -8.87
N THR A 71 22.20 -15.90 -8.89
CA THR A 71 22.85 -14.88 -9.73
C THR A 71 22.75 -15.20 -11.23
N ASP A 72 22.86 -16.49 -11.54
CA ASP A 72 23.00 -16.95 -12.93
C ASP A 72 21.70 -17.51 -13.53
N TYR A 73 20.63 -17.65 -12.73
CA TYR A 73 19.36 -18.20 -13.17
C TYR A 73 18.21 -17.25 -12.82
N PRO A 74 17.20 -17.09 -13.70
CA PRO A 74 16.09 -16.16 -13.51
C PRO A 74 15.00 -16.73 -12.58
N PHE A 75 15.40 -17.34 -11.46
CA PHE A 75 14.46 -17.80 -10.44
C PHE A 75 14.86 -17.29 -9.05
N GLU A 76 13.85 -17.15 -8.20
CA GLU A 76 14.00 -16.79 -6.80
C GLU A 76 13.19 -17.74 -5.91
N LEU A 77 13.74 -18.05 -4.74
CA LEU A 77 13.09 -18.81 -3.69
C LEU A 77 12.63 -17.83 -2.62
N VAL A 78 11.33 -17.85 -2.30
CA VAL A 78 10.74 -16.95 -1.32
C VAL A 78 10.25 -17.76 -0.12
N PHE A 79 10.92 -17.58 1.01
CA PHE A 79 10.55 -18.16 2.29
C PHE A 79 9.64 -17.19 3.03
N LYS A 80 8.43 -17.64 3.35
CA LYS A 80 7.43 -16.84 4.07
C LYS A 80 7.02 -17.57 5.34
N ASP A 81 6.96 -16.83 6.44
CA ASP A 81 6.37 -17.36 7.66
C ASP A 81 4.85 -17.27 7.56
N VAL A 82 4.17 -18.42 7.72
CA VAL A 82 2.71 -18.53 7.73
C VAL A 82 2.06 -17.61 8.78
N LEU A 83 2.74 -17.37 9.90
CA LEU A 83 2.27 -16.47 10.96
C LEU A 83 2.16 -15.02 10.49
N THR A 84 2.77 -14.65 9.36
CA THR A 84 2.64 -13.30 8.78
C THR A 84 1.25 -13.05 8.19
N PHE A 85 0.49 -14.13 7.91
CA PHE A 85 -0.85 -14.07 7.31
C PHE A 85 -1.99 -14.17 8.31
N ILE A 86 -1.68 -14.34 9.60
CA ILE A 86 -2.67 -14.49 10.66
C ILE A 86 -2.28 -13.68 11.91
N PRO A 87 -3.23 -13.43 12.84
CA PRO A 87 -2.88 -12.84 14.11
C PRO A 87 -1.92 -13.73 14.91
N PRO A 88 -1.02 -13.16 15.73
CA PRO A 88 -0.10 -13.94 16.55
C PRO A 88 -0.81 -15.06 17.32
N THR A 89 -0.35 -16.29 17.14
CA THR A 89 -0.98 -17.47 17.71
C THR A 89 0.02 -18.61 17.92
N THR A 90 -0.39 -19.63 18.67
CA THR A 90 0.42 -20.85 18.84
C THR A 90 0.17 -21.81 17.67
N LEU A 91 1.13 -22.69 17.39
CA LEU A 91 0.95 -23.73 16.38
C LEU A 91 -0.32 -24.56 16.63
N ASP A 92 -0.56 -25.00 17.87
CA ASP A 92 -1.76 -25.75 18.26
C ASP A 92 -3.05 -25.00 17.90
N ASN A 93 -3.10 -23.70 18.17
CA ASN A 93 -4.26 -22.88 17.85
C ASN A 93 -4.40 -22.67 16.33
N PHE A 94 -3.28 -22.54 15.60
CA PHE A 94 -3.29 -22.46 14.15
C PHE A 94 -3.85 -23.75 13.52
N VAL A 95 -3.34 -24.91 13.94
CA VAL A 95 -3.79 -26.22 13.46
C VAL A 95 -5.25 -26.46 13.87
N HIS A 96 -5.66 -26.10 15.09
CA HIS A 96 -7.04 -26.26 15.51
C HIS A 96 -8.02 -25.40 14.70
N LYS A 97 -7.68 -24.12 14.49
CA LYS A 97 -8.55 -23.17 13.78
C LYS A 97 -8.62 -23.42 12.28
N TYR A 98 -7.49 -23.70 11.66
CA TYR A 98 -7.40 -23.80 10.20
C TYR A 98 -7.27 -25.25 9.72
N GLY A 99 -7.04 -26.23 10.58
CA GLY A 99 -6.90 -27.64 10.22
C GLY A 99 -8.20 -28.43 10.23
N ASN A 100 -9.37 -27.79 10.22
CA ASN A 100 -10.70 -28.44 10.19
C ASN A 100 -10.89 -29.52 11.28
N GLY A 101 -10.39 -29.28 12.50
CA GLY A 101 -10.53 -30.22 13.62
C GLY A 101 -9.47 -31.33 13.66
N THR A 102 -8.46 -31.28 12.79
CA THR A 102 -7.28 -32.17 12.89
C THR A 102 -6.60 -31.95 14.23
N LYS A 103 -6.43 -33.02 15.02
CA LYS A 103 -5.67 -32.95 16.27
C LYS A 103 -4.19 -32.86 15.95
N LEU A 104 -3.51 -31.90 16.57
CA LEU A 104 -2.06 -31.88 16.54
C LEU A 104 -1.52 -33.05 17.36
N THR A 105 -1.04 -34.07 16.68
CA THR A 105 -0.19 -35.10 17.27
C THR A 105 1.25 -34.65 17.13
N LYS A 106 1.75 -33.85 18.06
CA LYS A 106 3.19 -33.48 18.08
C LYS A 106 4.00 -34.63 18.68
N GLY A 107 5.17 -34.93 18.13
CA GLY A 107 6.14 -35.78 18.82
C GLY A 107 6.81 -35.03 19.98
N LYS A 108 7.57 -35.71 20.83
CA LYS A 108 8.44 -35.06 21.82
C LYS A 108 9.87 -35.15 21.31
N PHE A 109 10.58 -34.03 21.28
CA PHE A 109 11.98 -34.00 20.88
C PHE A 109 12.75 -32.98 21.75
N PRO A 110 14.00 -33.27 22.14
CA PRO A 110 14.78 -32.37 22.97
C PRO A 110 15.31 -31.16 22.16
N HIS A 111 15.12 -29.95 22.69
CA HIS A 111 15.57 -28.71 22.06
C HIS A 111 16.73 -28.10 22.83
N GLY A 112 17.97 -28.36 22.38
CA GLY A 112 19.20 -27.73 22.90
C GLY A 112 20.23 -28.66 23.53
N SER A 113 20.02 -29.98 23.48
CA SER A 113 20.93 -30.98 24.08
C SER A 113 22.12 -31.32 23.19
N PHE A 114 22.06 -30.93 21.92
CA PHE A 114 23.15 -31.05 20.97
C PHE A 114 23.35 -29.75 20.18
N ASN A 115 24.53 -29.63 19.58
CA ASN A 115 24.98 -28.51 18.76
C ASN A 115 25.91 -29.03 17.65
N THR A 116 26.45 -28.13 16.85
CA THR A 116 27.32 -28.47 15.71
C THR A 116 28.53 -29.33 16.07
N ASN A 117 29.00 -29.29 17.33
CA ASN A 117 30.20 -30.00 17.77
C ASN A 117 29.92 -31.44 18.18
N ASN A 118 28.70 -31.77 18.62
CA ASN A 118 28.37 -33.10 19.14
C ASN A 118 27.19 -33.78 18.43
N VAL A 119 26.56 -33.15 17.44
CA VAL A 119 25.36 -33.66 16.75
C VAL A 119 25.51 -35.10 16.26
N ASN A 120 26.62 -35.43 15.58
CA ASN A 120 26.83 -36.78 15.05
C ASN A 120 26.91 -37.82 16.16
N GLN A 121 27.73 -37.57 17.19
CA GLN A 121 27.85 -38.50 18.32
C GLN A 121 26.53 -38.63 19.09
N PHE A 122 25.82 -37.52 19.26
CA PHE A 122 24.58 -37.49 20.04
C PHE A 122 23.42 -38.18 19.34
N LEU A 123 23.30 -38.04 18.02
CA LEU A 123 22.20 -38.59 17.23
C LEU A 123 22.46 -40.00 16.68
N SER A 124 23.71 -40.45 16.57
CA SER A 124 24.02 -41.83 16.15
C SER A 124 23.84 -42.89 17.25
N SER A 125 23.26 -42.54 18.39
CA SER A 125 22.95 -43.48 19.48
C SER A 125 21.63 -44.19 19.23
N SER A 126 21.61 -45.51 19.41
CA SER A 126 20.41 -46.35 19.41
C SER A 126 19.61 -46.30 20.73
N GLU A 127 20.19 -45.73 21.79
CA GLU A 127 19.49 -45.54 23.06
C GLU A 127 18.55 -44.31 23.03
N PRO A 128 17.40 -44.34 23.73
CA PRO A 128 16.53 -43.18 23.89
C PRO A 128 17.26 -41.96 24.47
N PHE A 129 16.73 -40.75 24.25
CA PHE A 129 17.20 -39.54 24.92
C PHE A 129 16.97 -39.65 26.43
N ASP A 130 17.87 -39.09 27.24
CA ASP A 130 17.68 -39.04 28.69
C ASP A 130 16.58 -38.02 29.03
N HIS A 131 15.84 -38.22 30.12
CA HIS A 131 14.84 -37.25 30.59
C HIS A 131 15.44 -35.84 30.79
N LYS A 132 16.71 -35.73 31.21
CA LYS A 132 17.39 -34.44 31.38
C LYS A 132 17.61 -33.70 30.05
N ASP A 133 17.65 -34.41 28.93
CA ASP A 133 17.91 -33.84 27.60
C ASP A 133 16.73 -32.96 27.16
N PHE A 134 15.53 -33.20 27.65
CA PHE A 134 14.34 -32.40 27.33
C PHE A 134 14.23 -31.08 28.10
N TYR A 135 15.22 -30.74 28.95
CA TYR A 135 15.19 -29.50 29.71
C TYR A 135 15.32 -28.27 28.81
N ASN A 136 14.27 -27.46 28.77
CA ASN A 136 14.22 -26.24 27.96
C ASN A 136 14.72 -25.04 28.78
N GLN A 137 15.88 -24.49 28.38
CA GLN A 137 16.53 -23.37 29.08
C GLN A 137 15.70 -22.07 29.07
N ILE A 138 14.91 -21.84 28.02
CA ILE A 138 14.10 -20.62 27.85
C ILE A 138 12.92 -20.62 28.82
N SER A 139 12.17 -21.72 28.85
CA SER A 139 11.01 -21.88 29.73
C SER A 139 11.39 -22.29 31.15
N ARG A 140 12.65 -22.73 31.37
CA ARG A 140 13.16 -23.33 32.61
C ARG A 140 12.29 -24.49 33.11
N LYS A 141 11.79 -25.29 32.17
CA LYS A 141 10.94 -26.45 32.43
C LYS A 141 11.47 -27.66 31.69
N ASN A 142 11.27 -28.82 32.31
CA ASN A 142 11.40 -30.10 31.65
C ASN A 142 10.00 -30.61 31.27
N ILE A 143 9.93 -31.61 30.39
CA ILE A 143 8.70 -32.38 30.18
C ILE A 143 8.33 -33.15 31.45
N SER A 144 7.07 -33.57 31.57
CA SER A 144 6.63 -34.43 32.66
C SER A 144 7.08 -35.88 32.48
N ASP A 145 7.15 -36.64 33.59
CA ASP A 145 7.51 -38.06 33.56
C ASP A 145 6.59 -38.87 32.62
N ASN A 146 5.29 -38.53 32.59
CA ASN A 146 4.33 -39.17 31.69
C ASN A 146 4.65 -38.89 30.22
N GLU A 147 4.95 -37.63 29.87
CA GLU A 147 5.32 -37.27 28.49
C GLU A 147 6.67 -37.87 28.07
N TYR A 148 7.59 -38.06 29.02
CA TYR A 148 8.85 -38.74 28.76
C TYR A 148 8.62 -40.23 28.51
N GLN A 149 7.75 -40.88 29.29
CA GLN A 149 7.42 -42.29 29.06
C GLN A 149 6.72 -42.49 27.71
N GLU A 150 5.80 -41.60 27.32
CA GLU A 150 5.18 -41.60 25.98
C GLU A 150 6.24 -41.51 24.86
N TYR A 151 7.27 -40.68 25.05
CA TYR A 151 8.40 -40.60 24.12
C TYR A 151 9.18 -41.91 24.05
N VAL A 152 9.56 -42.48 25.20
CA VAL A 152 10.34 -43.71 25.26
C VAL A 152 9.57 -44.85 24.59
N ASP A 153 8.28 -44.98 24.89
CA ASP A 153 7.40 -46.00 24.31
C ASP A 153 7.29 -45.87 22.78
N ASP A 154 7.19 -44.63 22.25
CA ASP A 154 7.20 -44.41 20.79
C ASP A 154 8.57 -44.74 20.19
N PHE A 155 9.67 -44.35 20.83
CA PHE A 155 11.03 -44.61 20.35
C PHE A 155 11.37 -46.10 20.27
N ILE A 156 10.98 -46.89 21.29
CA ILE A 156 11.26 -48.33 21.34
C ILE A 156 10.18 -49.18 20.65
N SER A 157 9.13 -48.56 20.10
CA SER A 157 8.05 -49.29 19.44
C SER A 157 8.56 -50.08 18.23
N LEU A 158 7.82 -51.13 17.84
CA LEU A 158 8.17 -51.98 16.70
C LEU A 158 7.38 -51.57 15.45
N ASP A 159 7.99 -51.73 14.28
CA ASP A 159 7.34 -51.59 12.98
C ASP A 159 6.42 -52.80 12.66
N VAL A 160 5.76 -52.75 11.50
CA VAL A 160 4.83 -53.82 11.05
C VAL A 160 5.51 -55.18 10.85
N ASN A 161 6.84 -55.22 10.78
CA ASN A 161 7.64 -56.41 10.60
C ASN A 161 8.30 -56.89 11.91
N GLY A 162 8.03 -56.22 13.04
CA GLY A 162 8.58 -56.56 14.35
C GLY A 162 10.01 -56.06 14.59
N ASN A 163 10.54 -55.17 13.76
CA ASN A 163 11.83 -54.52 13.99
C ASN A 163 11.65 -53.23 14.79
N SER A 164 12.69 -52.74 15.47
CA SER A 164 12.65 -51.41 16.09
C SER A 164 12.25 -50.37 15.04
N LYS A 165 11.23 -49.57 15.36
CA LYS A 165 10.70 -48.53 14.46
C LYS A 165 11.74 -47.46 14.13
N PHE A 166 12.67 -47.21 15.05
CA PHE A 166 13.78 -46.27 14.87
C PHE A 166 15.10 -46.98 15.18
N GLU A 167 16.04 -46.92 14.24
CA GLU A 167 17.39 -47.50 14.40
C GLU A 167 18.23 -46.69 15.39
N ASP A 168 18.14 -45.37 15.28
CA ASP A 168 18.86 -44.41 16.10
C ASP A 168 18.06 -43.10 16.28
N ARG A 169 18.67 -42.15 16.98
CA ARG A 169 18.08 -40.82 17.17
C ARG A 169 18.04 -39.99 15.88
N TRP A 170 18.80 -40.32 14.83
CA TRP A 170 18.64 -39.71 13.51
C TRP A 170 17.31 -40.09 12.87
N ALA A 171 16.98 -41.38 12.85
CA ALA A 171 15.71 -41.88 12.33
C ALA A 171 14.52 -41.24 13.10
N TYR A 172 14.65 -41.12 14.43
CA TYR A 172 13.63 -40.45 15.23
C TYR A 172 13.54 -38.93 14.96
N LEU A 173 14.68 -38.24 14.74
CA LEU A 173 14.67 -36.81 14.36
C LEU A 173 13.99 -36.59 13.01
N GLU A 174 14.26 -37.44 12.01
CA GLU A 174 13.59 -37.37 10.71
C GLU A 174 12.08 -37.54 10.86
N PHE A 175 11.65 -38.59 11.57
CA PHE A 175 10.24 -38.84 11.88
C PHE A 175 9.59 -37.65 12.61
N TYR A 176 10.26 -37.11 13.62
CA TYR A 176 9.78 -35.95 14.37
C TYR A 176 9.61 -34.74 13.45
N ASN A 177 10.62 -34.42 12.63
CA ASN A 177 10.59 -33.27 11.72
C ASN A 177 9.46 -33.39 10.68
N ILE A 178 9.28 -34.59 10.10
CA ILE A 178 8.18 -34.85 9.15
C ILE A 178 6.85 -34.59 9.84
N ARG A 179 6.63 -35.15 11.03
CA ARG A 179 5.37 -35.01 11.78
C ARG A 179 5.11 -33.58 12.26
N ASP A 180 6.16 -32.84 12.64
CA ASP A 180 6.06 -31.43 13.05
C ASP A 180 5.66 -30.52 11.87
N VAL A 181 6.06 -30.87 10.65
CA VAL A 181 5.74 -30.11 9.43
C VAL A 181 4.42 -30.53 8.80
N GLU A 182 4.13 -31.84 8.73
CA GLU A 182 2.95 -32.39 8.08
C GLU A 182 1.64 -31.82 8.65
N CYS A 183 1.61 -31.59 9.97
CA CYS A 183 0.45 -31.00 10.64
C CYS A 183 0.09 -29.59 10.13
N MET A 184 1.03 -28.88 9.50
CA MET A 184 0.84 -27.53 8.99
C MET A 184 0.26 -27.50 7.56
N PHE A 185 0.37 -28.59 6.79
CA PHE A 185 -0.05 -28.58 5.38
C PHE A 185 -1.55 -28.31 5.20
N VAL A 186 -2.40 -29.03 5.94
CA VAL A 186 -3.86 -28.84 5.87
C VAL A 186 -4.26 -27.42 6.27
N PRO A 187 -3.83 -26.89 7.44
CA PRO A 187 -4.04 -25.49 7.80
C PRO A 187 -3.58 -24.47 6.75
N ILE A 188 -2.39 -24.63 6.17
CA ILE A 188 -1.85 -23.72 5.16
C ILE A 188 -2.69 -23.76 3.89
N ASN A 189 -3.03 -24.96 3.41
CA ASN A 189 -3.88 -25.13 2.23
C ASN A 189 -5.26 -24.49 2.44
N ASN A 190 -5.88 -24.71 3.61
CA ASN A 190 -7.14 -24.08 3.93
C ASN A 190 -7.04 -22.55 3.97
N LEU A 191 -5.92 -21.99 4.45
CA LEU A 191 -5.69 -20.55 4.44
C LEU A 191 -5.51 -20.00 3.00
N ILE A 192 -4.79 -20.74 2.14
CA ILE A 192 -4.67 -20.45 0.72
C ILE A 192 -6.06 -20.44 0.07
N ASP A 193 -6.86 -21.49 0.31
CA ASP A 193 -8.21 -21.63 -0.25
C ASP A 193 -9.14 -20.51 0.22
N LEU A 194 -9.06 -20.10 1.49
CA LEU A 194 -9.82 -18.96 2.01
C LEU A 194 -9.47 -17.65 1.30
N CYS A 195 -8.19 -17.41 1.00
CA CYS A 195 -7.77 -16.24 0.21
C CYS A 195 -8.23 -16.38 -1.25
N TRP A 196 -8.13 -17.58 -1.81
CA TRP A 196 -8.51 -17.87 -3.19
C TRP A 196 -10.02 -17.71 -3.45
N GLN A 197 -10.87 -18.03 -2.45
CA GLN A 197 -12.30 -17.73 -2.49
C GLN A 197 -12.59 -16.23 -2.71
N GLN A 198 -11.68 -15.36 -2.25
CA GLN A 198 -11.73 -13.91 -2.48
C GLN A 198 -10.97 -13.49 -3.75
N GLY A 199 -10.54 -14.42 -4.60
CA GLY A 199 -9.77 -14.17 -5.82
C GLY A 199 -8.35 -13.66 -5.56
N ILE A 200 -7.78 -13.98 -4.39
CA ILE A 200 -6.46 -13.48 -3.98
C ILE A 200 -5.51 -14.66 -3.82
N ASP A 201 -4.40 -14.61 -4.54
CA ASP A 201 -3.25 -15.47 -4.27
C ASP A 201 -2.58 -15.04 -2.98
N MET A 202 -2.72 -15.86 -1.93
CA MET A 202 -2.09 -15.64 -0.62
C MET A 202 -0.57 -15.56 -0.72
N LEU A 203 0.04 -16.44 -1.54
CA LEU A 203 1.49 -16.58 -1.65
C LEU A 203 2.12 -15.42 -2.42
N SER A 204 1.36 -14.64 -3.20
CA SER A 204 1.85 -13.38 -3.76
C SER A 204 1.85 -12.22 -2.75
N GLN A 205 1.12 -12.34 -1.64
CA GLN A 205 1.04 -11.29 -0.61
C GLN A 205 2.18 -11.40 0.41
N ILE A 206 2.48 -10.28 1.09
CA ILE A 206 3.52 -10.19 2.12
C ILE A 206 2.94 -10.37 3.53
N SER A 207 1.65 -10.09 3.75
CA SER A 207 1.05 -10.16 5.09
C SER A 207 -0.47 -10.18 5.11
N GLN A 208 -1.05 -10.49 6.28
CA GLN A 208 -2.48 -10.41 6.54
C GLN A 208 -3.08 -9.04 6.19
N SER A 209 -2.40 -7.95 6.54
CA SER A 209 -2.87 -6.59 6.23
C SER A 209 -2.93 -6.33 4.72
N GLN A 210 -2.00 -6.91 3.96
CA GLN A 210 -2.02 -6.81 2.51
C GLN A 210 -3.16 -7.62 1.91
N ILE A 211 -3.40 -8.85 2.39
CA ILE A 211 -4.57 -9.66 2.01
C ILE A 211 -5.85 -8.87 2.28
N ALA A 212 -6.02 -8.32 3.49
CA ALA A 212 -7.21 -7.54 3.85
C ALA A 212 -7.40 -6.31 2.94
N ASN A 213 -6.31 -5.62 2.57
CA ASN A 213 -6.38 -4.50 1.63
C ASN A 213 -6.77 -4.97 0.21
N SER A 214 -6.22 -6.09 -0.26
CA SER A 214 -6.56 -6.69 -1.56
C SER A 214 -8.03 -7.14 -1.60
N ILE A 215 -8.56 -7.71 -0.51
CA ILE A 215 -9.98 -8.06 -0.37
C ILE A 215 -10.84 -6.80 -0.50
N LYS A 216 -10.53 -5.76 0.27
CA LYS A 216 -11.27 -4.49 0.22
C LYS A 216 -11.23 -3.86 -1.18
N TYR A 217 -10.07 -3.90 -1.83
CA TYR A 217 -9.94 -3.45 -3.20
C TYR A 217 -10.86 -4.27 -4.11
N ASN A 218 -10.79 -5.60 -4.05
CA ASN A 218 -11.65 -6.46 -4.87
C ASN A 218 -13.16 -6.11 -4.74
N TYR A 219 -13.67 -5.92 -3.52
CA TYR A 219 -15.06 -5.48 -3.31
C TYR A 219 -15.35 -4.09 -3.86
N ALA A 220 -14.45 -3.12 -3.72
CA ALA A 220 -14.65 -1.78 -4.27
C ALA A 220 -14.77 -1.76 -5.81
N TRP A 221 -14.22 -2.78 -6.47
CA TRP A 221 -14.19 -2.92 -7.93
C TRP A 221 -15.13 -4.01 -8.46
N GLU A 222 -16.01 -4.58 -7.63
CA GLU A 222 -16.87 -5.71 -8.03
C GLU A 222 -17.84 -5.41 -9.19
N GLU A 223 -18.30 -4.15 -9.29
CA GLU A 223 -19.18 -3.70 -10.37
C GLU A 223 -18.42 -3.19 -11.61
N PHE A 224 -17.09 -3.36 -11.64
CA PHE A 224 -16.28 -2.93 -12.76
C PHE A 224 -16.53 -3.76 -14.02
N ASP A 225 -16.70 -3.06 -15.13
CA ASP A 225 -16.90 -3.57 -16.47
C ASP A 225 -16.06 -2.73 -17.43
N ILE A 226 -15.08 -3.34 -18.09
CA ILE A 226 -14.23 -2.69 -19.07
C ILE A 226 -15.03 -2.08 -20.23
N ASN A 227 -16.23 -2.57 -20.51
CA ASN A 227 -17.14 -2.03 -21.54
C ASN A 227 -18.26 -1.16 -20.94
N GLY A 228 -18.27 -0.94 -19.63
CA GLY A 228 -19.27 -0.11 -18.95
C GLY A 228 -19.21 1.37 -19.33
N ASP A 229 -20.36 2.04 -19.40
CA ASP A 229 -20.39 3.47 -19.64
C ASP A 229 -20.23 4.27 -18.33
N TYR A 230 -18.99 4.65 -18.06
CA TYR A 230 -18.63 5.50 -16.91
C TYR A 230 -18.48 6.98 -17.28
N ASN A 231 -19.13 7.45 -18.35
CA ASN A 231 -19.09 8.87 -18.71
C ASN A 231 -19.96 9.69 -17.76
N ILE A 232 -19.40 10.77 -17.23
CA ILE A 232 -20.13 11.72 -16.39
C ILE A 232 -20.74 12.77 -17.31
N GLU A 233 -22.06 12.73 -17.48
CA GLU A 233 -22.77 13.79 -18.16
C GLU A 233 -22.82 15.04 -17.28
N THR A 234 -21.98 16.01 -17.61
CA THR A 234 -22.04 17.32 -16.98
C THR A 234 -22.91 18.25 -17.82
N GLY A 235 -23.76 19.08 -17.19
CA GLY A 235 -24.47 20.18 -17.86
C GLY A 235 -23.56 21.30 -18.41
N ASN A 236 -22.26 21.05 -18.52
CA ASN A 236 -21.28 21.98 -19.08
C ASN A 236 -21.48 22.11 -20.59
N LYS A 237 -21.31 23.34 -21.09
CA LYS A 237 -21.31 23.62 -22.52
C LYS A 237 -20.19 22.85 -23.23
N GLU A 238 -20.48 22.49 -24.46
CA GLU A 238 -19.51 21.91 -25.38
C GLU A 238 -18.29 22.84 -25.52
N TYR A 239 -17.10 22.25 -25.61
CA TYR A 239 -15.87 23.00 -25.73
C TYR A 239 -15.78 23.73 -27.08
N LYS A 240 -15.00 24.80 -27.15
CA LYS A 240 -14.58 25.39 -28.42
C LYS A 240 -13.14 25.87 -28.27
N PHE A 241 -12.30 25.58 -29.26
CA PHE A 241 -10.98 26.19 -29.33
C PHE A 241 -11.11 27.69 -29.63
N TYR A 242 -10.30 28.49 -28.95
CA TYR A 242 -10.18 29.93 -29.17
C TYR A 242 -8.72 30.26 -29.47
N SER A 243 -8.50 31.22 -30.37
CA SER A 243 -7.20 31.54 -30.99
C SER A 243 -6.02 31.59 -30.00
N GLU A 244 -6.14 32.34 -28.91
CA GLU A 244 -5.03 32.52 -27.96
C GLU A 244 -4.56 31.21 -27.32
N LYS A 245 -5.51 30.34 -26.94
CA LYS A 245 -5.19 29.03 -26.33
C LYS A 245 -4.78 27.99 -27.37
N TRP A 246 -5.32 28.10 -28.58
CA TRP A 246 -4.99 27.23 -29.70
C TRP A 246 -3.53 27.41 -30.13
N ASN A 247 -3.09 28.66 -30.31
CA ASN A 247 -1.72 28.95 -30.72
C ASN A 247 -0.69 28.38 -29.74
N LYS A 248 -0.92 28.56 -28.43
CA LYS A 248 -0.09 27.97 -27.37
C LYS A 248 -0.07 26.44 -27.41
N LYS A 249 -1.18 25.79 -27.76
CA LYS A 249 -1.26 24.33 -27.94
C LYS A 249 -0.44 23.87 -29.15
N VAL A 250 -0.61 24.54 -30.29
CA VAL A 250 0.13 24.26 -31.53
C VAL A 250 1.63 24.36 -31.31
N GLU A 251 2.10 25.44 -30.68
CA GLU A 251 3.52 25.61 -30.32
C GLU A 251 4.03 24.45 -29.45
N SER A 252 3.24 24.02 -28.46
CA SER A 252 3.61 22.88 -27.61
C SER A 252 3.72 21.57 -28.40
N TYR A 253 2.83 21.32 -29.36
CA TYR A 253 2.87 20.12 -30.18
C TYR A 253 4.08 20.11 -31.12
N ILE A 254 4.40 21.25 -31.74
CA ILE A 254 5.61 21.42 -32.56
C ILE A 254 6.88 21.16 -31.73
N GLN A 255 6.95 21.70 -30.51
CA GLN A 255 8.08 21.45 -29.60
C GLN A 255 8.22 19.97 -29.25
N GLN A 256 7.12 19.27 -28.99
CA GLN A 256 7.12 17.83 -28.71
C GLN A 256 7.64 17.02 -29.90
N ASP A 257 7.22 17.35 -31.12
CA ASP A 257 7.62 16.64 -32.33
C ASP A 257 9.08 16.91 -32.71
N ASN A 258 9.54 18.17 -32.57
CA ASN A 258 10.94 18.53 -32.74
C ASN A 258 11.83 17.78 -31.73
N LYS A 259 11.42 17.72 -30.45
CA LYS A 259 12.15 16.99 -29.41
C LYS A 259 12.25 15.49 -29.71
N ALA A 260 11.24 14.93 -30.38
CA ALA A 260 11.21 13.53 -30.79
C ALA A 260 11.87 13.28 -32.15
N GLY A 261 12.42 14.30 -32.83
CA GLY A 261 13.07 14.17 -34.14
C GLY A 261 12.12 13.84 -35.29
N ARG A 262 10.82 14.19 -35.17
CA ARG A 262 9.82 13.95 -36.23
C ARG A 262 9.88 15.05 -37.29
N ASP A 263 9.49 14.74 -38.51
CA ASP A 263 9.33 15.73 -39.58
C ASP A 263 8.14 16.66 -39.27
N THR A 264 8.44 17.93 -39.00
CA THR A 264 7.44 18.96 -38.63
C THR A 264 7.02 19.85 -39.80
N THR A 265 7.40 19.53 -41.04
CA THR A 265 7.09 20.34 -42.23
C THR A 265 5.58 20.57 -42.42
N ASN A 266 4.76 19.56 -42.10
CA ASN A 266 3.30 19.58 -42.24
C ASN A 266 2.56 19.50 -40.90
N ASN A 267 3.17 20.02 -39.82
CA ASN A 267 2.55 20.04 -38.49
C ASN A 267 1.28 20.93 -38.46
N VAL A 268 0.40 20.70 -37.49
CA VAL A 268 -0.79 21.52 -37.27
C VAL A 268 -0.40 23.00 -37.08
N THR A 269 -1.26 23.89 -37.59
CA THR A 269 -1.01 25.34 -37.58
C THR A 269 -2.12 26.09 -36.85
N ALA A 270 -1.91 27.40 -36.63
CA ALA A 270 -2.93 28.27 -36.07
C ALA A 270 -4.22 28.28 -36.92
N ASP A 271 -4.09 28.11 -38.24
CA ASP A 271 -5.18 28.17 -39.22
C ASP A 271 -6.06 26.90 -39.19
N ASP A 272 -5.59 25.80 -38.59
CA ASP A 272 -6.35 24.55 -38.47
C ASP A 272 -7.43 24.57 -37.37
N ILE A 273 -7.59 25.68 -36.64
CA ILE A 273 -8.51 25.78 -35.50
C ILE A 273 -9.96 25.43 -35.87
N ASP A 274 -10.43 25.88 -37.03
CA ASP A 274 -11.82 25.65 -37.46
C ASP A 274 -12.06 24.19 -37.83
N TYR A 275 -11.06 23.52 -38.41
CA TYR A 275 -11.12 22.09 -38.69
C TYR A 275 -11.26 21.27 -37.41
N PHE A 276 -10.44 21.53 -36.40
CA PHE A 276 -10.54 20.80 -35.13
C PHE A 276 -11.78 21.19 -34.32
N ASN A 277 -12.29 22.43 -34.47
CA ASN A 277 -13.58 22.81 -33.90
C ASN A 277 -14.76 22.03 -34.52
N GLN A 278 -14.71 21.73 -35.83
CA GLN A 278 -15.72 20.88 -36.49
C GLN A 278 -15.69 19.43 -35.98
N MET A 279 -14.57 18.97 -35.42
CA MET A 279 -14.45 17.65 -34.81
C MET A 279 -14.94 17.60 -33.36
N ILE A 280 -15.16 18.74 -32.69
CA ILE A 280 -15.57 18.76 -31.27
C ILE A 280 -16.88 18.02 -30.97
N PRO A 281 -17.93 18.09 -31.82
CA PRO A 281 -19.13 17.28 -31.62
C PRO A 281 -18.83 15.77 -31.61
N ASN A 282 -17.73 15.35 -32.24
CA ASN A 282 -17.23 13.99 -32.07
C ASN A 282 -16.70 13.84 -30.65
N LYS A 283 -17.14 12.79 -29.98
CA LYS A 283 -16.69 12.46 -28.62
C LYS A 283 -15.22 12.04 -28.61
N CYS A 284 -14.64 11.98 -27.40
CA CYS A 284 -13.30 11.44 -27.21
C CYS A 284 -13.15 10.07 -27.87
N CYS A 285 -12.11 9.91 -28.70
CA CYS A 285 -11.87 8.68 -29.46
C CYS A 285 -11.66 7.42 -28.59
N TYR A 286 -11.32 7.59 -27.31
CA TYR A 286 -11.12 6.49 -26.37
C TYR A 286 -12.34 6.26 -25.48
N CYS A 287 -12.75 7.27 -24.70
CA CYS A 287 -13.79 7.09 -23.69
C CYS A 287 -15.21 7.46 -24.13
N GLN A 288 -15.38 8.01 -25.33
CA GLN A 288 -16.66 8.48 -25.85
C GLN A 288 -17.34 9.59 -25.02
N ALA A 289 -16.59 10.26 -24.13
CA ALA A 289 -17.07 11.44 -23.42
C ALA A 289 -17.14 12.68 -24.33
N LYS A 290 -18.14 13.54 -24.12
CA LYS A 290 -18.24 14.85 -24.78
C LYS A 290 -17.11 15.77 -24.32
N PHE A 291 -16.64 16.63 -25.21
CA PHE A 291 -15.65 17.64 -24.88
C PHE A 291 -16.31 18.87 -24.26
N THR A 292 -15.82 19.28 -23.09
CA THR A 292 -16.35 20.43 -22.34
C THR A 292 -15.20 21.28 -21.78
N ASN A 293 -15.52 22.39 -21.14
CA ASN A 293 -14.51 23.19 -20.44
C ASN A 293 -13.80 22.45 -19.29
N VAL A 294 -14.40 21.36 -18.80
CA VAL A 294 -13.80 20.46 -17.80
C VAL A 294 -13.07 19.30 -18.50
N ASN A 295 -13.75 18.62 -19.43
CA ASN A 295 -13.18 17.53 -20.21
C ASN A 295 -12.59 18.06 -21.53
N LYS A 296 -11.42 18.70 -21.44
CA LYS A 296 -10.83 19.41 -22.59
C LYS A 296 -10.25 18.45 -23.63
N PRO A 297 -10.41 18.77 -24.93
CA PRO A 297 -9.79 18.00 -26.02
C PRO A 297 -8.30 18.26 -26.13
N THR A 298 -7.59 17.23 -26.58
CA THR A 298 -6.18 17.22 -26.98
C THR A 298 -6.07 16.57 -28.35
N LEU A 299 -5.04 16.94 -29.10
CA LEU A 299 -4.67 16.24 -30.32
C LEU A 299 -3.87 15.00 -29.94
N GLU A 300 -4.37 13.85 -30.35
CA GLU A 300 -3.75 12.56 -30.19
C GLU A 300 -3.27 12.06 -31.54
N ARG A 301 -2.01 11.65 -31.62
CA ARG A 301 -1.45 11.06 -32.85
C ARG A 301 -2.07 9.69 -33.11
N ILE A 302 -2.37 9.41 -34.37
CA ILE A 302 -2.78 8.07 -34.81
C ILE A 302 -1.54 7.17 -34.90
N ASP A 303 -0.48 7.66 -35.56
CA ASP A 303 0.85 7.08 -35.58
C ASP A 303 1.84 7.97 -34.80
N ASN A 304 2.48 7.39 -33.78
CA ASN A 304 3.46 8.07 -32.94
C ASN A 304 4.80 8.38 -33.65
N ASN A 305 5.04 7.81 -34.82
CA ASN A 305 6.22 8.10 -35.65
C ASN A 305 6.02 9.34 -36.53
N ILE A 306 4.76 9.73 -36.78
CA ILE A 306 4.40 10.88 -37.60
C ILE A 306 4.12 12.08 -36.68
N ALA A 307 4.52 13.29 -37.08
CA ALA A 307 4.22 14.50 -36.32
C ALA A 307 2.71 14.74 -36.21
N HIS A 308 2.29 15.74 -35.41
CA HIS A 308 0.90 16.14 -35.35
C HIS A 308 0.47 16.82 -36.66
N THR A 309 0.17 16.05 -37.69
CA THR A 309 -0.42 16.57 -38.93
C THR A 309 -1.95 16.52 -38.82
N LYS A 310 -2.64 17.25 -39.70
CA LYS A 310 -4.10 17.28 -39.75
C LYS A 310 -4.73 15.89 -39.88
N ASP A 311 -4.15 15.04 -40.74
CA ASP A 311 -4.64 13.70 -41.03
C ASP A 311 -4.13 12.63 -40.03
N ASN A 312 -3.09 12.95 -39.25
CA ASN A 312 -2.55 12.07 -38.22
C ASN A 312 -3.08 12.37 -36.82
N CYS A 313 -4.05 13.29 -36.67
CA CYS A 313 -4.59 13.68 -35.37
C CYS A 313 -6.06 13.29 -35.20
N LYS A 314 -6.38 12.74 -34.03
CA LYS A 314 -7.76 12.56 -33.53
C LYS A 314 -7.94 13.30 -32.22
N LEU A 315 -9.19 13.58 -31.83
CA LEU A 315 -9.47 14.22 -30.55
C LEU A 315 -9.57 13.17 -29.42
N ALA A 316 -8.73 13.34 -28.40
CA ALA A 316 -8.80 12.60 -27.15
C ALA A 316 -8.91 13.56 -25.98
N CYS A 317 -9.59 13.18 -24.89
CA CYS A 317 -9.54 14.00 -23.69
C CYS A 317 -8.20 13.86 -22.99
N GLN A 318 -7.82 14.87 -22.21
CA GLN A 318 -6.52 14.92 -21.52
C GLN A 318 -6.23 13.65 -20.69
N LEU A 319 -7.21 13.15 -19.93
CA LEU A 319 -7.07 11.93 -19.13
C LEU A 319 -6.80 10.70 -20.01
N CYS A 320 -7.51 10.56 -21.12
CA CYS A 320 -7.32 9.40 -22.00
C CYS A 320 -5.97 9.45 -22.72
N ASN A 321 -5.58 10.62 -23.22
CA ASN A 321 -4.30 10.81 -23.90
C ASN A 321 -3.12 10.52 -22.93
N SER A 322 -3.13 11.11 -21.73
CA SER A 322 -2.08 10.86 -20.74
C SER A 322 -2.02 9.39 -20.29
N THR A 323 -3.18 8.75 -20.12
CA THR A 323 -3.25 7.34 -19.72
C THR A 323 -2.77 6.41 -20.83
N ARG A 324 -3.18 6.68 -22.09
CA ARG A 324 -2.79 5.94 -23.28
C ARG A 324 -1.27 5.93 -23.43
N SER A 325 -0.65 7.11 -23.46
CA SER A 325 0.81 7.25 -23.66
C SER A 325 1.28 6.27 -24.75
N ASN A 326 2.29 5.45 -24.49
CA ASN A 326 2.79 4.42 -25.40
C ASN A 326 2.28 3.00 -25.11
N LYS A 327 1.24 2.83 -24.28
CA LYS A 327 0.74 1.49 -23.88
C LYS A 327 0.12 0.72 -25.06
N VAL A 328 -0.16 -0.57 -24.90
CA VAL A 328 -0.98 -1.30 -25.89
C VAL A 328 -2.44 -0.80 -25.79
N ALA A 329 -3.20 -0.89 -26.89
CA ALA A 329 -4.57 -0.36 -26.95
C ALA A 329 -5.47 -0.92 -25.83
N ASP A 330 -5.39 -2.23 -25.56
CA ASP A 330 -6.26 -2.87 -24.58
C ASP A 330 -5.87 -2.54 -23.14
N VAL A 331 -4.56 -2.47 -22.85
CA VAL A 331 -4.04 -1.97 -21.56
C VAL A 331 -4.47 -0.52 -21.33
N ALA A 332 -4.42 0.32 -22.36
CA ALA A 332 -4.88 1.70 -22.27
C ALA A 332 -6.39 1.78 -22.03
N LYS A 333 -7.19 0.97 -22.73
CA LYS A 333 -8.64 0.89 -22.54
C LYS A 333 -8.98 0.51 -21.10
N LEU A 334 -8.35 -0.54 -20.57
CA LEU A 334 -8.52 -0.94 -19.18
C LEU A 334 -8.22 0.20 -18.21
N MET A 335 -7.03 0.80 -18.32
CA MET A 335 -6.61 1.88 -17.41
C MET A 335 -7.57 3.08 -17.48
N ILE A 336 -8.01 3.48 -18.68
CA ILE A 336 -8.97 4.57 -18.86
C ILE A 336 -10.30 4.25 -18.18
N GLN A 337 -10.81 3.04 -18.38
CA GLN A 337 -12.08 2.62 -17.78
C GLN A 337 -11.97 2.49 -16.27
N MET A 338 -10.86 1.99 -15.75
CA MET A 338 -10.59 1.96 -14.32
C MET A 338 -10.58 3.36 -13.72
N PHE A 339 -9.89 4.32 -14.36
CA PHE A 339 -9.91 5.71 -13.92
C PHE A 339 -11.33 6.29 -13.90
N LYS A 340 -12.13 6.05 -14.94
CA LYS A 340 -13.51 6.56 -14.99
C LYS A 340 -14.38 5.92 -13.90
N TYR A 341 -14.29 4.61 -13.71
CA TYR A 341 -15.02 3.90 -12.67
C TYR A 341 -14.65 4.45 -11.28
N ALA A 342 -13.36 4.62 -10.99
CA ALA A 342 -12.89 5.20 -9.74
C ALA A 342 -13.47 6.59 -9.50
N ILE A 343 -13.56 7.43 -10.54
CA ILE A 343 -14.16 8.76 -10.43
C ILE A 343 -15.66 8.66 -10.13
N VAL A 344 -16.40 7.82 -10.85
CA VAL A 344 -17.86 7.65 -10.68
C VAL A 344 -18.21 7.08 -9.30
N LYS A 345 -17.38 6.15 -8.80
CA LYS A 345 -17.56 5.51 -7.49
C LYS A 345 -16.87 6.25 -6.34
N ASN A 346 -16.25 7.42 -6.61
CA ASN A 346 -15.47 8.20 -5.64
C ASN A 346 -14.38 7.38 -4.92
N LEU A 347 -13.74 6.46 -5.63
CA LEU A 347 -12.65 5.65 -5.08
C LEU A 347 -11.37 6.48 -4.92
N PRO A 348 -10.52 6.16 -3.93
CA PRO A 348 -9.22 6.80 -3.78
C PRO A 348 -8.36 6.67 -5.03
N MET A 349 -7.73 7.78 -5.42
CA MET A 349 -6.81 7.85 -6.56
C MET A 349 -5.44 8.33 -6.11
N THR A 350 -4.41 7.97 -6.88
CA THR A 350 -3.04 8.46 -6.65
C THR A 350 -3.01 9.99 -6.73
N ILE A 351 -2.32 10.61 -5.76
CA ILE A 351 -2.04 12.04 -5.76
C ILE A 351 -0.74 12.24 -6.53
N ASP A 352 -0.86 12.85 -7.72
CA ASP A 352 0.23 13.10 -8.65
C ASP A 352 0.86 14.50 -8.51
N ASP A 353 0.16 15.42 -7.85
CA ASP A 353 0.71 16.73 -7.45
C ASP A 353 1.55 16.58 -6.18
N GLU A 354 2.88 16.65 -6.33
CA GLU A 354 3.84 16.55 -5.24
C GLU A 354 3.58 17.58 -4.12
N GLU A 355 3.22 18.81 -4.46
CA GLU A 355 2.99 19.85 -3.47
C GLU A 355 1.72 19.56 -2.66
N VAL A 356 0.67 19.06 -3.31
CA VAL A 356 -0.54 18.59 -2.63
C VAL A 356 -0.24 17.37 -1.77
N TYR A 357 0.56 16.42 -2.26
CA TYR A 357 0.99 15.26 -1.49
C TYR A 357 1.70 15.70 -0.20
N TRP A 358 2.71 16.58 -0.29
CA TRP A 358 3.42 17.10 0.88
C TRP A 358 2.52 17.92 1.78
N PHE A 359 1.61 18.71 1.21
CA PHE A 359 0.64 19.49 1.97
C PHE A 359 -0.28 18.60 2.82
N LEU A 360 -0.85 17.54 2.23
CA LEU A 360 -1.65 16.56 2.96
C LEU A 360 -0.81 15.77 3.96
N ARG A 361 0.42 15.40 3.58
CA ARG A 361 1.34 14.64 4.43
C ARG A 361 1.69 15.38 5.72
N LYS A 362 1.84 16.71 5.68
CA LYS A 362 2.11 17.54 6.87
C LYS A 362 1.04 17.40 7.95
N SER A 363 -0.21 17.15 7.56
CA SER A 363 -1.32 16.98 8.50
C SER A 363 -1.46 15.54 9.01
N ILE A 364 -0.88 14.56 8.31
CA ILE A 364 -0.89 13.14 8.71
C ILE A 364 0.21 12.91 9.76
N HIS A 365 -0.14 13.18 11.01
CA HIS A 365 0.63 12.78 12.19
C HIS A 365 0.20 11.34 12.55
N GLY A 366 1.08 10.37 12.28
CA GLY A 366 0.77 8.93 12.35
C GLY A 366 0.47 8.35 10.97
N GLY A 367 1.41 7.59 10.40
CA GLY A 367 1.28 7.12 9.01
C GLY A 367 2.42 6.25 8.48
N LEU A 368 3.41 5.95 9.31
CA LEU A 368 4.13 4.69 9.31
C LEU A 368 4.09 4.28 10.78
N SER A 369 4.09 2.99 11.08
CA SER A 369 4.39 2.46 12.40
C SER A 369 5.85 2.78 12.80
N GLN A 370 6.29 4.04 12.69
CA GLN A 370 7.24 4.57 13.65
C GLN A 370 6.41 5.03 14.83
N VAL A 371 5.90 4.04 15.56
CA VAL A 371 5.87 4.12 17.01
C VAL A 371 7.34 4.36 17.38
N PHE A 372 7.82 5.61 17.29
CA PHE A 372 8.94 5.98 18.11
C PHE A 372 8.45 5.67 19.50
N HIS A 373 9.07 4.68 20.10
CA HIS A 373 8.76 4.20 21.43
C HIS A 373 8.71 5.40 22.39
N GLN A 374 7.54 5.99 22.62
CA GLN A 374 7.26 6.55 23.93
C GLN A 374 7.11 5.32 24.84
N TYR A 375 8.27 4.80 25.25
CA TYR A 375 8.36 3.71 26.20
C TYR A 375 8.04 4.30 27.57
N ASN A 376 6.75 4.42 27.83
CA ASN A 376 6.25 4.85 29.11
C ASN A 376 6.25 3.64 30.06
N ILE A 377 7.08 3.69 31.08
CA ILE A 377 7.15 2.67 32.12
C ILE A 377 6.46 3.21 33.37
N LYS A 378 5.50 2.45 33.88
CA LYS A 378 4.84 2.75 35.15
C LYS A 378 5.88 2.91 36.25
N GLY A 379 5.82 4.03 36.96
CA GLY A 379 6.70 4.34 38.09
C GLY A 379 8.10 4.83 37.71
N LEU A 380 8.44 4.93 36.42
CA LEU A 380 9.75 5.44 35.98
C LEU A 380 9.63 6.61 34.99
N THR A 381 8.62 6.61 34.11
CA THR A 381 8.50 7.68 33.11
C THR A 381 7.78 8.89 33.67
N HIS A 382 8.41 10.05 33.53
CA HIS A 382 7.85 11.35 33.89
C HIS A 382 6.98 11.91 32.77
N ILE A 383 6.00 12.75 33.13
CA ILE A 383 5.21 13.50 32.15
C ILE A 383 6.08 14.62 31.58
N ASN A 384 6.34 14.57 30.27
CA ASN A 384 7.12 15.58 29.57
C ASN A 384 6.23 16.76 29.09
N LYS A 385 6.77 17.98 29.13
CA LYS A 385 6.19 19.19 28.55
C LYS A 385 7.21 19.94 27.71
N LEU A 386 6.71 20.72 26.76
CA LEU A 386 7.47 21.67 25.96
C LEU A 386 7.42 23.06 26.59
N LYS A 387 8.52 23.80 26.49
CA LYS A 387 8.64 25.21 26.85
C LYS A 387 9.38 25.96 25.76
N TYR A 388 8.79 27.03 25.27
CA TYR A 388 9.41 27.99 24.37
C TYR A 388 10.23 29.01 25.15
N ASN A 389 11.50 29.20 24.75
CA ASN A 389 12.36 30.26 25.24
C ASN A 389 12.35 31.42 24.22
N PRO A 390 11.77 32.60 24.55
CA PRO A 390 11.71 33.72 23.63
C PRO A 390 13.06 34.37 23.35
N GLU A 391 14.04 34.24 24.25
CA GLU A 391 15.39 34.85 24.12
C GLU A 391 16.25 34.04 23.14
N GLU A 392 16.24 32.71 23.27
CA GLU A 392 17.00 31.79 22.42
C GLU A 392 16.22 31.36 21.16
N ASN A 393 14.93 31.71 21.09
CA ASN A 393 14.01 31.36 20.00
C ASN A 393 13.98 29.84 19.72
N ASN A 394 14.00 29.03 20.78
CA ASN A 394 13.99 27.57 20.73
C ASN A 394 12.88 26.97 21.61
N VAL A 395 12.61 25.68 21.43
CA VAL A 395 11.68 24.91 22.25
C VAL A 395 12.46 23.82 22.96
N THR A 396 12.34 23.75 24.27
CA THR A 396 12.96 22.73 25.11
C THR A 396 11.90 21.80 25.69
N ALA A 397 12.20 20.51 25.72
CA ALA A 397 11.40 19.51 26.42
C ALA A 397 11.92 19.37 27.85
N TYR A 398 11.03 19.29 28.83
CA TYR A 398 11.37 19.13 30.24
C TYR A 398 10.38 18.19 30.93
N ASP A 399 10.87 17.45 31.92
CA ASP A 399 10.07 16.52 32.69
C ASP A 399 9.43 17.22 33.89
N LEU A 400 8.17 16.91 34.14
CA LEU A 400 7.49 17.28 35.38
C LEU A 400 7.77 16.24 36.46
N ASP A 401 7.61 16.61 37.73
CA ASP A 401 7.73 15.69 38.87
C ASP A 401 6.62 14.61 38.89
N TYR A 402 5.64 14.72 38.00
CA TYR A 402 4.56 13.74 37.85
C TYR A 402 5.05 12.50 37.09
N ILE A 403 5.06 11.36 37.79
CA ILE A 403 5.41 10.05 37.23
C ILE A 403 4.15 9.33 36.78
N ILE A 404 4.20 8.64 35.65
CA ILE A 404 3.12 7.81 35.14
C ILE A 404 2.87 6.65 36.11
N THR A 405 1.72 6.63 36.77
CA THR A 405 1.38 5.60 37.78
C THR A 405 0.52 4.47 37.23
N HIS A 406 -0.17 4.70 36.11
CA HIS A 406 -1.10 3.76 35.49
C HIS A 406 -0.98 3.86 33.97
N ILE A 407 -0.94 2.71 33.30
CA ILE A 407 -1.02 2.60 31.84
C ILE A 407 -2.31 1.83 31.56
N LEU A 408 -3.25 2.48 30.87
CA LEU A 408 -4.59 1.94 30.65
C LEU A 408 -4.68 1.08 29.38
N ASP A 409 -3.85 1.38 28.38
CA ASP A 409 -3.80 0.62 27.13
C ASP A 409 -2.41 0.73 26.50
N LEU A 410 -2.04 -0.27 25.70
CA LEU A 410 -0.86 -0.23 24.85
C LEU A 410 -1.34 0.07 23.43
N ASP A 411 -0.97 1.23 22.89
CA ASP A 411 -1.38 1.66 21.55
C ASP A 411 -0.69 0.80 20.46
N PHE A 412 -1.30 -0.34 20.16
CA PHE A 412 -0.84 -1.28 19.12
C PHE A 412 -1.71 -1.27 17.87
N ASN A 413 -2.54 -0.24 17.69
CA ASN A 413 -3.38 -0.17 16.51
C ASN A 413 -2.83 0.88 15.56
N SER A 414 -2.38 0.40 14.41
CA SER A 414 -2.21 1.23 13.24
C SER A 414 -3.59 1.83 12.91
N LEU A 415 -3.80 3.06 13.40
CA LEU A 415 -4.92 3.91 13.04
C LEU A 415 -4.76 4.24 11.56
N TYR A 416 -5.13 3.33 10.68
CA TYR A 416 -5.29 3.63 9.27
C TYR A 416 -6.54 4.49 9.18
N PRO A 417 -6.44 5.81 8.94
CA PRO A 417 -7.63 6.65 8.78
C PRO A 417 -8.50 6.15 7.63
N SER A 418 -7.93 5.34 6.73
CA SER A 418 -8.63 4.66 5.65
C SER A 418 -9.61 3.61 6.08
N ALA A 419 -9.39 2.96 7.22
CA ALA A 419 -10.36 2.02 7.77
C ALA A 419 -11.62 2.71 8.33
N PHE A 420 -11.55 4.03 8.60
CA PHE A 420 -12.63 4.80 9.21
C PHE A 420 -13.29 5.83 8.27
N CYS A 421 -12.88 5.89 7.00
CA CYS A 421 -13.52 6.77 6.04
C CYS A 421 -15.00 6.38 5.84
N GLY A 422 -15.89 7.36 5.94
CA GLY A 422 -17.34 7.18 5.88
C GLY A 422 -17.99 6.65 7.17
N ILE A 423 -17.21 6.23 8.17
CA ILE A 423 -17.75 5.72 9.44
C ILE A 423 -18.36 6.86 10.24
N TYR A 424 -19.58 6.64 10.70
CA TYR A 424 -20.27 7.57 11.57
C TYR A 424 -19.61 7.61 12.96
N ASN A 425 -19.22 8.80 13.39
CA ASN A 425 -18.70 9.17 14.68
C ASN A 425 -19.45 10.41 15.19
N LYS A 426 -20.32 10.20 16.19
CA LYS A 426 -21.09 11.26 16.86
C LYS A 426 -20.24 12.39 17.44
N ASN A 427 -18.96 12.14 17.72
CA ASN A 427 -18.03 13.14 18.25
C ASN A 427 -17.44 14.05 17.16
N ASN A 428 -17.76 13.84 15.87
CA ASN A 428 -17.31 14.67 14.75
C ASN A 428 -18.48 15.37 14.03
N PRO A 429 -19.17 16.33 14.68
CA PRO A 429 -20.34 16.99 14.10
C PRO A 429 -20.01 17.85 12.87
N TYR A 430 -18.75 18.26 12.71
CA TYR A 430 -18.30 19.20 11.67
C TYR A 430 -18.35 18.64 10.24
N THR A 431 -18.50 17.32 10.12
CA THR A 431 -18.51 16.57 8.85
C THR A 431 -19.78 15.72 8.74
N GLY A 432 -20.88 16.15 9.39
CA GLY A 432 -22.12 15.38 9.45
C GLY A 432 -21.97 14.08 10.24
N GLY A 433 -21.00 14.03 11.16
CA GLY A 433 -20.68 12.83 11.91
C GLY A 433 -19.88 11.81 11.12
N LYS A 434 -19.30 12.08 9.94
CA LYS A 434 -18.55 11.08 9.16
C LYS A 434 -17.08 11.50 9.01
N MET A 435 -16.14 10.60 9.29
CA MET A 435 -14.73 10.87 8.96
C MET A 435 -14.50 10.72 7.46
N TYR A 436 -13.91 11.71 6.80
CA TYR A 436 -13.60 11.65 5.37
C TYR A 436 -12.10 11.60 5.15
N MET A 437 -11.67 10.82 4.17
CA MET A 437 -10.33 10.88 3.62
C MET A 437 -10.33 11.55 2.25
N ALA A 438 -9.20 12.17 1.90
CA ALA A 438 -8.99 12.67 0.56
C ALA A 438 -9.00 11.50 -0.45
N GLY A 439 -10.03 11.44 -1.30
CA GLY A 439 -10.12 10.47 -2.39
C GLY A 439 -9.41 10.94 -3.65
N ARG A 440 -9.69 12.18 -4.08
CA ARG A 440 -9.09 12.80 -5.27
C ARG A 440 -8.94 14.30 -5.07
N VAL A 441 -7.85 14.85 -5.58
CA VAL A 441 -7.65 16.31 -5.64
C VAL A 441 -8.45 16.87 -6.82
N THR A 442 -9.47 17.68 -6.54
CA THR A 442 -10.25 18.36 -7.59
C THR A 442 -9.65 19.70 -7.98
N LYS A 443 -8.97 20.35 -7.03
CA LYS A 443 -8.41 21.69 -7.20
C LYS A 443 -7.35 21.98 -6.14
N HIS A 444 -6.28 22.66 -6.54
CA HIS A 444 -5.26 23.20 -5.67
C HIS A 444 -5.18 24.72 -5.89
N ILE A 445 -5.51 25.51 -4.87
CA ILE A 445 -5.47 26.98 -4.93
C ILE A 445 -4.26 27.47 -4.13
N LYS A 446 -3.34 28.15 -4.81
CA LYS A 446 -2.20 28.81 -4.18
C LYS A 446 -2.32 30.33 -4.28
N ILE A 447 -2.20 30.98 -3.12
CA ILE A 447 -1.90 32.41 -3.06
C ILE A 447 -0.38 32.53 -3.16
N ARG A 448 0.13 32.87 -4.35
CA ARG A 448 1.55 33.17 -4.53
C ARG A 448 1.86 34.55 -3.91
N GLU A 449 3.11 34.75 -3.49
CA GLU A 449 3.68 36.08 -3.22
C GLU A 449 3.89 36.86 -4.52
N ALA A 450 2.88 36.92 -5.38
CA ALA A 450 2.90 37.83 -6.50
C ALA A 450 2.66 39.26 -5.98
N ASN A 451 3.36 40.24 -6.53
CA ASN A 451 3.10 41.67 -6.31
C ASN A 451 1.75 42.13 -6.93
N ASP A 452 0.93 41.19 -7.42
CA ASP A 452 -0.36 41.42 -8.04
C ASP A 452 -1.48 41.27 -6.98
N GLN A 453 -1.99 42.41 -6.52
CA GLN A 453 -3.06 42.48 -5.54
C GLN A 453 -4.39 41.91 -6.08
N ASP A 454 -4.70 42.14 -7.35
CA ASP A 454 -5.96 41.71 -7.97
C ASP A 454 -6.04 40.19 -8.08
N TYR A 455 -4.92 39.55 -8.44
CA TYR A 455 -4.81 38.09 -8.43
C TYR A 455 -5.08 37.53 -7.02
N ARG A 456 -4.48 38.12 -5.98
CA ARG A 456 -4.64 37.66 -4.59
C ARG A 456 -6.09 37.78 -4.13
N ASP A 457 -6.75 38.89 -4.43
CA ASP A 457 -8.13 39.13 -4.02
C ASP A 457 -9.09 38.23 -4.78
N THR A 458 -8.85 37.98 -6.06
CA THR A 458 -9.59 37.00 -6.87
C THR A 458 -9.48 35.59 -6.29
N LYS A 459 -8.26 35.14 -5.94
CA LYS A 459 -8.05 33.81 -5.34
C LYS A 459 -8.63 33.68 -3.94
N ARG A 460 -8.56 34.73 -3.13
CA ARG A 460 -9.23 34.77 -1.81
C ARG A 460 -10.74 34.67 -1.95
N LYS A 461 -11.34 35.42 -2.87
CA LYS A 461 -12.79 35.35 -3.14
C LYS A 461 -13.20 33.95 -3.59
N GLU A 462 -12.42 33.33 -4.48
CA GLU A 462 -12.61 31.95 -4.92
C GLU A 462 -12.58 30.94 -3.75
N MET A 463 -11.61 31.09 -2.83
CA MET A 463 -11.54 30.26 -1.61
C MET A 463 -12.73 30.51 -0.67
N MET A 464 -13.12 31.76 -0.44
CA MET A 464 -14.24 32.10 0.44
C MET A 464 -15.58 31.59 -0.10
N ASN A 465 -15.77 31.57 -1.42
CA ASN A 465 -16.95 30.96 -2.04
C ASN A 465 -17.03 29.45 -1.75
N ILE A 466 -15.89 28.74 -1.75
CA ILE A 466 -15.84 27.31 -1.40
C ILE A 466 -16.16 27.12 0.09
N ILE A 467 -15.49 27.89 0.96
CA ILE A 467 -15.65 27.79 2.43
C ILE A 467 -17.10 28.08 2.86
N ASN A 468 -17.71 29.11 2.26
CA ASN A 468 -19.05 29.57 2.61
C ASN A 468 -20.16 28.90 1.82
N SER A 469 -19.84 28.01 0.86
CA SER A 469 -20.84 27.31 0.06
C SER A 469 -21.82 26.57 0.96
N GLU A 470 -23.12 26.69 0.69
CA GLU A 470 -24.18 25.91 1.36
C GLU A 470 -24.10 24.43 0.98
N ASP A 471 -23.58 24.14 -0.21
CA ASP A 471 -23.41 22.77 -0.72
C ASP A 471 -22.40 21.95 0.09
N ARG A 472 -21.57 22.56 0.94
CA ARG A 472 -20.48 21.89 1.68
C ARG A 472 -20.92 20.73 2.57
N PHE A 473 -22.20 20.66 2.93
CA PHE A 473 -22.79 19.55 3.71
C PHE A 473 -23.71 18.66 2.88
N SER A 474 -23.89 18.93 1.59
CA SER A 474 -24.69 18.09 0.71
C SER A 474 -23.92 16.84 0.30
N GLU A 475 -24.60 15.69 0.20
CA GLU A 475 -23.96 14.44 -0.24
C GLU A 475 -23.58 14.48 -1.72
N GLU A 476 -24.31 15.22 -2.56
CA GLU A 476 -24.08 15.28 -4.01
C GLU A 476 -23.05 16.33 -4.44
N LYS A 477 -23.02 17.50 -3.79
CA LYS A 477 -22.19 18.66 -4.19
C LYS A 477 -21.16 19.05 -3.14
N GLY A 478 -21.17 18.42 -1.97
CA GLY A 478 -20.24 18.68 -0.89
C GLY A 478 -18.80 18.43 -1.32
N GLN A 479 -17.94 19.41 -1.05
CA GLN A 479 -16.51 19.30 -1.28
C GLN A 479 -15.78 19.39 0.04
N LEU A 480 -14.99 18.38 0.35
CA LEU A 480 -14.00 18.48 1.41
C LEU A 480 -12.86 19.39 0.92
N PHE A 481 -12.52 20.40 1.70
CA PHE A 481 -11.34 21.21 1.48
C PHE A 481 -10.41 21.13 2.68
N ILE A 482 -9.11 21.26 2.41
CA ILE A 482 -8.08 21.38 3.43
C ILE A 482 -7.40 22.71 3.20
N ALA A 483 -7.31 23.53 4.26
CA ALA A 483 -6.74 24.87 4.19
C ALA A 483 -5.54 24.97 5.13
N SER A 484 -4.43 25.51 4.63
CA SER A 484 -3.34 25.98 5.48
C SER A 484 -3.72 27.34 6.02
N VAL A 485 -3.86 27.47 7.34
CA VAL A 485 -4.10 28.75 7.99
C VAL A 485 -2.80 29.16 8.68
N ASN A 486 -2.19 30.23 8.20
CA ASN A 486 -1.05 30.85 8.88
C ASN A 486 -1.61 31.65 10.07
N GLY A 487 -1.70 30.99 11.22
CA GLY A 487 -2.01 31.65 12.48
C GLY A 487 -0.77 32.36 13.04
N HIS A 488 -0.97 33.51 13.67
CA HIS A 488 0.05 34.14 14.50
C HIS A 488 -0.34 33.94 15.96
N ILE A 489 0.52 33.27 16.73
CA ILE A 489 0.47 33.29 18.19
C ILE A 489 1.55 34.29 18.60
N ASP A 490 1.15 35.33 19.33
CA ASP A 490 2.12 36.26 19.90
C ASP A 490 3.14 35.48 20.73
N LYS A 491 4.42 35.84 20.65
CA LYS A 491 5.51 35.13 21.37
C LYS A 491 5.22 35.01 22.87
N SER A 492 4.53 35.97 23.46
CA SER A 492 4.12 35.95 24.87
C SER A 492 3.16 34.81 25.22
N HIS A 493 2.38 34.32 24.25
CA HIS A 493 1.36 33.28 24.43
C HIS A 493 1.77 31.90 23.91
N ILE A 494 2.98 31.74 23.36
CA ILE A 494 3.42 30.44 22.82
C ILE A 494 3.42 29.39 23.94
N ASN A 495 3.90 29.71 25.14
CA ASN A 495 3.92 28.76 26.26
C ASN A 495 2.53 28.35 26.77
N ASP A 496 1.52 29.20 26.57
CA ASP A 496 0.13 28.90 26.93
C ASP A 496 -0.48 27.81 26.02
N HIS A 497 0.08 27.65 24.81
CA HIS A 497 -0.49 26.80 23.77
C HIS A 497 0.46 25.72 23.25
N ILE A 498 1.77 25.78 23.50
CA ILE A 498 2.76 24.87 22.90
C ILE A 498 2.56 23.38 23.25
N ASN A 499 1.92 23.10 24.38
CA ASN A 499 1.62 21.74 24.83
C ASN A 499 0.28 21.20 24.32
N PHE A 500 -0.51 22.01 23.59
CA PHE A 500 -1.80 21.61 23.05
C PHE A 500 -1.94 22.05 21.59
N PRO A 501 -2.32 21.16 20.66
CA PRO A 501 -2.62 21.60 19.30
C PRO A 501 -3.74 22.66 19.31
N PRO A 502 -3.60 23.79 18.60
CA PRO A 502 -4.63 24.83 18.58
C PRO A 502 -5.93 24.28 17.98
N ILE A 503 -6.99 24.22 18.79
CA ILE A 503 -8.32 23.78 18.35
C ILE A 503 -9.16 25.02 18.00
N TRP A 504 -9.41 25.22 16.71
CA TRP A 504 -10.29 26.28 16.23
C TRP A 504 -11.74 25.87 16.50
N ARG A 505 -12.43 26.60 17.37
CA ARG A 505 -13.88 26.44 17.58
C ARG A 505 -14.60 27.68 17.06
N LYS A 506 -15.72 27.48 16.36
CA LYS A 506 -16.64 28.58 16.06
C LYS A 506 -17.05 29.20 17.40
N ARG A 507 -16.81 30.50 17.58
CA ARG A 507 -17.40 31.24 18.70
C ARG A 507 -18.92 31.16 18.51
N THR A 508 -19.57 30.39 19.38
CA THR A 508 -21.03 30.30 19.46
C THR A 508 -21.62 31.62 19.88
#